data_AF-A0A4E0QYM1-F1
#
_entry.id   AF-A0A4E0QYM1-F1
#
_cell.length_a   1.000
_cell.length_b   1.000
_cell.length_c   1.000
_cell.angle_alpha   90.00
_cell.angle_beta   90.00
_cell.angle_gamma   90.00
#
_symmetry.space_group_name_H-M   'P 1'
#
loop_
_entity.id
_entity.type
_entity.pdbx_description
1 polymer ?
#
loop_
_entity_poly.entity_id
_entity_poly.type
_entity_poly.pdbx_seq_one_letter_code
_entity_poly.pdbx_strand_id
1 'polypeptide(L)'
;MTVFRFLIRVIRVIRKIPTGQGFLVVWQFPPSCTSLSHPNESCRHAVACYVIAISSLINKPGDRKLAFERAYNWAASHVNEVPRWLEEAKNNVDVPYHPQVGFLKIGLTHAFRHLLLGTDYVDAIQETLEGGGDTDTNACIVGGLIGAASGAESIPDEMQQAVLNCDTLQGSHPRPDFLHSVQLPDITKRLLAKNPI
;
A
#
# COMPACT_ATOMS: atom_id res chain seq x y z
N MET A 1 -0.05 -14.28 -4.52
CA MET A 1 -1.08 -13.97 -5.56
C MET A 1 -2.38 -13.32 -5.07
N THR A 2 -2.77 -13.43 -3.80
CA THR A 2 -4.07 -12.90 -3.28
C THR A 2 -4.02 -11.42 -2.89
N VAL A 3 -2.84 -10.89 -2.52
CA VAL A 3 -2.64 -9.49 -2.11
C VAL A 3 -2.60 -8.51 -3.29
N PHE A 4 -2.10 -8.95 -4.45
CA PHE A 4 -2.01 -8.12 -5.67
C PHE A 4 -3.37 -7.69 -6.24
N ARG A 5 -4.40 -8.54 -6.11
CA ARG A 5 -5.79 -8.19 -6.51
C ARG A 5 -6.44 -7.15 -5.58
N PHE A 6 -5.88 -6.98 -4.39
CA PHE A 6 -6.45 -6.17 -3.33
C PHE A 6 -5.98 -4.71 -3.39
N LEU A 7 -4.68 -4.48 -3.61
CA LEU A 7 -4.08 -3.14 -3.71
C LEU A 7 -4.57 -2.35 -4.94
N ILE A 8 -4.81 -3.00 -6.09
CA ILE A 8 -5.35 -2.33 -7.29
C ILE A 8 -6.80 -1.82 -7.05
N ARG A 9 -7.56 -2.41 -6.12
CA ARG A 9 -8.92 -1.94 -5.78
C ARG A 9 -8.95 -0.80 -4.75
N VAL A 10 -7.86 -0.60 -4.01
CA VAL A 10 -7.73 0.44 -2.97
C VAL A 10 -7.78 1.86 -3.55
N ILE A 11 -7.25 2.08 -4.76
CA ILE A 11 -7.22 3.41 -5.39
C ILE A 11 -8.64 3.96 -5.66
N ARG A 12 -9.63 3.09 -5.93
CA ARG A 12 -11.04 3.53 -6.08
C ARG A 12 -11.66 4.05 -4.77
N VAL A 13 -11.13 3.65 -3.60
CA VAL A 13 -11.66 4.06 -2.29
C VAL A 13 -11.13 5.44 -1.87
N ILE A 14 -9.92 5.81 -2.29
CA ILE A 14 -9.26 7.09 -1.96
C ILE A 14 -10.11 8.32 -2.34
N ARG A 15 -10.92 8.23 -3.41
CA ARG A 15 -11.79 9.32 -3.87
C ARG A 15 -12.98 9.68 -2.98
N LYS A 16 -13.40 8.79 -2.07
CA LYS A 16 -14.62 9.03 -1.26
C LYS A 16 -14.37 9.77 0.06
N ILE A 17 -13.15 10.22 0.34
CA ILE A 17 -12.80 10.88 1.60
C ILE A 17 -13.05 12.40 1.48
N PRO A 18 -14.14 12.97 2.03
CA PRO A 18 -14.37 14.40 1.98
C PRO A 18 -13.50 15.08 3.05
N THR A 19 -12.82 16.14 2.67
CA THR A 19 -12.08 17.00 3.59
C THR A 19 -13.01 18.07 4.13
N GLY A 20 -13.38 17.95 5.41
CA GLY A 20 -14.04 19.01 6.16
C GLY A 20 -15.51 18.75 6.47
N GLN A 21 -15.81 18.88 7.77
CA GLN A 21 -17.12 18.82 8.43
C GLN A 21 -17.63 17.42 8.77
N GLY A 22 -17.78 17.22 10.08
CA GLY A 22 -18.11 15.95 10.70
C GLY A 22 -19.40 15.38 10.15
N PHE A 23 -19.30 14.15 9.67
CA PHE A 23 -20.41 13.23 9.65
C PHE A 23 -19.86 11.86 10.07
N LEU A 24 -20.58 11.25 10.98
CA LEU A 24 -20.49 9.85 11.38
C LEU A 24 -20.95 8.99 10.18
N VAL A 25 -20.25 9.09 9.05
CA VAL A 25 -20.44 8.15 7.94
C VAL A 25 -19.66 6.93 8.36
N VAL A 26 -20.38 5.92 8.83
CA VAL A 26 -19.89 4.55 8.93
C VAL A 26 -19.06 4.30 7.68
N TRP A 27 -17.73 4.21 7.85
CA TRP A 27 -16.82 3.80 6.81
C TRP A 27 -17.19 2.38 6.43
N GLN A 28 -18.21 2.23 5.58
CA GLN A 28 -18.33 1.07 4.71
C GLN A 28 -17.18 1.21 3.69
N PHE A 29 -15.93 1.06 4.18
CA PHE A 29 -14.97 0.20 3.49
C PHE A 29 -15.80 -0.95 2.96
N PRO A 30 -15.85 -1.23 1.65
CA PRO A 30 -16.58 -2.39 1.18
C PRO A 30 -16.07 -3.56 2.02
N PRO A 31 -16.88 -4.07 2.98
CA PRO A 31 -16.50 -5.26 3.70
C PRO A 31 -16.38 -6.37 2.65
N SER A 32 -17.09 -6.23 1.53
CA SER A 32 -17.14 -7.10 0.37
C SER A 32 -15.84 -7.39 -0.40
N CYS A 33 -14.64 -6.99 0.01
CA CYS A 33 -13.41 -7.50 -0.65
C CYS A 33 -12.44 -8.19 0.32
N THR A 34 -12.15 -7.57 1.46
CA THR A 34 -11.42 -8.23 2.55
C THR A 34 -12.29 -9.27 3.24
N SER A 35 -13.54 -8.98 3.60
CA SER A 35 -14.45 -9.95 4.24
C SER A 35 -14.73 -11.18 3.37
N LEU A 36 -14.53 -11.10 2.06
CA LEU A 36 -14.71 -12.25 1.16
C LEU A 36 -13.53 -13.23 1.20
N SER A 37 -12.34 -12.82 1.66
CA SER A 37 -11.13 -13.68 1.65
C SER A 37 -10.38 -13.73 2.99
N HIS A 38 -10.44 -12.66 3.78
CA HIS A 38 -9.77 -12.47 5.07
C HIS A 38 -10.68 -11.64 6.01
N PRO A 39 -11.63 -12.27 6.73
CA PRO A 39 -12.58 -11.57 7.61
C PRO A 39 -11.94 -10.98 8.88
N ASN A 40 -10.64 -11.18 9.08
CA ASN A 40 -9.90 -10.66 10.22
C ASN A 40 -9.92 -9.11 10.22
N GLU A 41 -10.34 -8.55 11.36
CA GLU A 41 -10.42 -7.11 11.61
C GLU A 41 -9.08 -6.40 11.42
N SER A 42 -7.97 -7.01 11.86
CA SER A 42 -6.62 -6.48 11.72
C SER A 42 -6.24 -6.29 10.25
N CYS A 43 -6.65 -7.21 9.36
CA CYS A 43 -6.42 -7.06 7.93
C CYS A 43 -7.18 -5.85 7.35
N ARG A 44 -8.43 -5.64 7.77
CA ARG A 44 -9.23 -4.50 7.34
C ARG A 44 -8.62 -3.17 7.80
N HIS A 45 -8.15 -3.12 9.04
CA HIS A 45 -7.56 -1.93 9.63
C HIS A 45 -6.17 -1.64 9.07
N ALA A 46 -5.36 -2.67 8.81
CA ALA A 46 -4.07 -2.54 8.13
C ALA A 46 -4.22 -1.90 6.75
N VAL A 47 -5.19 -2.39 5.98
CA VAL A 47 -5.53 -1.81 4.68
C VAL A 47 -5.97 -0.37 4.84
N ALA A 48 -6.87 -0.08 5.77
CA ALA A 48 -7.37 1.27 5.98
C ALA A 48 -6.23 2.25 6.28
N CYS A 49 -5.29 1.88 7.16
CA CYS A 49 -4.09 2.66 7.45
C CYS A 49 -3.25 2.91 6.19
N TYR A 50 -3.04 1.86 5.40
CA TYR A 50 -2.30 1.95 4.14
C TYR A 50 -2.97 2.89 3.13
N VAL A 51 -4.30 2.81 2.97
CA VAL A 51 -5.09 3.72 2.11
C VAL A 51 -5.00 5.17 2.59
N ILE A 52 -5.12 5.39 3.90
CA ILE A 52 -5.08 6.72 4.51
C ILE A 52 -3.71 7.37 4.29
N ALA A 53 -2.63 6.62 4.47
CA ALA A 53 -1.28 7.09 4.24
C ALA A 53 -1.07 7.48 2.77
N ILE A 54 -1.39 6.59 1.82
CA ILE A 54 -1.27 6.87 0.38
C ILE A 54 -2.13 8.07 -0.03
N SER A 55 -3.38 8.14 0.46
CA SER A 55 -4.25 9.29 0.20
C SER A 55 -3.63 10.60 0.71
N SER A 56 -3.00 10.57 1.88
CA SER A 56 -2.29 11.73 2.40
C SER A 56 -1.13 12.14 1.51
N LEU A 57 -0.32 11.18 1.04
CA LEU A 57 0.82 11.43 0.17
C LEU A 57 0.41 11.94 -1.22
N ILE A 58 -0.69 11.45 -1.78
CA ILE A 58 -1.23 11.97 -3.05
C ILE A 58 -1.71 13.42 -2.88
N ASN A 59 -2.35 13.75 -1.75
CA ASN A 59 -2.87 15.09 -1.50
C ASN A 59 -1.79 16.10 -1.07
N LYS A 60 -0.75 15.64 -0.38
CA LYS A 60 0.42 16.41 0.04
C LYS A 60 1.70 15.61 -0.23
N PRO A 61 2.21 15.65 -1.46
CA PRO A 61 3.41 14.93 -1.85
C PRO A 61 4.60 15.23 -0.94
N GLY A 62 5.35 14.18 -0.57
CA GLY A 62 6.54 14.28 0.28
C GLY A 62 6.29 14.43 1.78
N ASP A 63 5.06 14.71 2.25
CA ASP A 63 4.77 14.85 3.69
C ASP A 63 4.58 13.47 4.36
N ARG A 64 5.70 12.75 4.52
CA ARG A 64 5.75 11.40 5.11
C ARG A 64 5.28 11.37 6.56
N LYS A 65 5.59 12.42 7.34
CA LYS A 65 5.18 12.54 8.76
C LYS A 65 3.67 12.67 8.88
N LEU A 66 3.04 13.56 8.13
CA LEU A 66 1.59 13.71 8.15
C LEU A 66 0.88 12.43 7.68
N ALA A 67 1.43 11.74 6.68
CA ALA A 67 0.88 10.47 6.21
C ALA A 67 0.87 9.41 7.33
N PHE A 68 1.97 9.29 8.07
CA PHE A 68 2.04 8.41 9.24
C PHE A 68 1.05 8.85 10.34
N GLU A 69 1.05 10.14 10.72
CA GLU A 69 0.19 10.65 11.80
C GLU A 69 -1.30 10.41 11.51
N ARG A 70 -1.75 10.62 10.26
CA ARG A 70 -3.13 10.35 9.86
C ARG A 70 -3.49 8.88 9.96
N ALA A 71 -2.62 7.99 9.51
CA ALA A 71 -2.83 6.56 9.60
C ALA A 71 -2.84 6.08 11.06
N TYR A 72 -1.88 6.55 11.86
CA TYR A 72 -1.75 6.21 13.28
C TYR A 72 -2.94 6.70 14.11
N ASN A 73 -3.35 7.97 13.95
CA ASN A 73 -4.48 8.53 14.68
C ASN A 73 -5.79 7.80 14.36
N TRP A 74 -5.97 7.40 13.10
CA TRP A 74 -7.11 6.57 12.71
C TRP A 74 -7.02 5.16 13.31
N ALA A 75 -5.84 4.52 13.29
CA ALA A 75 -5.66 3.20 13.88
C ALA A 75 -5.92 3.21 15.39
N ALA A 76 -5.41 4.22 16.10
CA ALA A 76 -5.50 4.35 17.56
C ALA A 76 -6.93 4.50 18.07
N SER A 77 -7.88 4.93 17.23
CA SER A 77 -9.31 4.99 17.60
C SER A 77 -10.02 3.64 17.51
N HIS A 78 -9.32 2.55 17.16
CA HIS A 78 -9.90 1.21 16.98
C HIS A 78 -9.19 0.17 17.86
N VAL A 79 -9.92 -0.80 18.38
CA VAL A 79 -9.38 -1.82 19.29
C VAL A 79 -8.90 -3.04 18.50
N ASN A 80 -7.62 -3.04 18.11
CA ASN A 80 -6.96 -4.15 17.40
C ASN A 80 -5.42 -4.04 17.51
N GLU A 81 -4.69 -4.91 16.82
CA GLU A 81 -3.21 -5.00 16.86
C GLU A 81 -2.46 -4.05 15.92
N VAL A 82 -3.12 -3.44 14.94
CA VAL A 82 -2.48 -2.54 13.95
C VAL A 82 -1.82 -1.31 14.59
N PRO A 83 -2.41 -0.63 15.60
CA PRO A 83 -1.72 0.45 16.31
C PRO A 83 -0.36 0.03 16.87
N ARG A 84 -0.27 -1.20 17.39
CA ARG A 84 1.00 -1.75 17.90
C ARG A 84 2.01 -1.94 16.76
N TRP A 85 1.59 -2.40 15.59
CA TRP A 85 2.47 -2.56 14.44
C TRP A 85 3.03 -1.20 13.96
N LEU A 86 2.19 -0.16 13.97
CA LEU A 86 2.63 1.21 13.65
C LEU A 86 3.54 1.79 14.73
N GLU A 87 3.33 1.44 16.00
CA GLU A 87 4.23 1.80 17.11
C GLU A 87 5.59 1.10 16.99
N GLU A 88 5.62 -0.19 16.60
CA GLU A 88 6.84 -0.94 16.29
C GLU A 88 7.61 -0.25 15.15
N ALA A 89 6.91 0.16 14.08
CA ALA A 89 7.50 0.92 12.97
C ALA A 89 8.07 2.27 13.42
N LYS A 90 7.32 3.01 14.24
CA LYS A 90 7.70 4.33 14.76
C LYS A 90 8.94 4.29 15.65
N ASN A 91 9.05 3.26 16.47
CA ASN A 91 10.19 3.07 17.36
C ASN A 91 11.37 2.37 16.67
N ASN A 92 11.28 2.15 15.36
CA ASN A 92 12.30 1.45 14.57
C ASN A 92 12.68 0.09 15.19
N VAL A 93 11.67 -0.65 15.66
CA VAL A 93 11.87 -1.99 16.21
C VAL A 93 12.30 -2.92 15.09
N ASP A 94 13.34 -3.71 15.33
CA ASP A 94 13.77 -4.76 14.41
C ASP A 94 12.75 -5.90 14.40
N VAL A 95 11.93 -5.94 13.34
CA VAL A 95 10.89 -6.95 13.16
C VAL A 95 11.39 -7.99 12.15
N PRO A 96 11.61 -9.24 12.57
CA PRO A 96 12.11 -10.27 11.68
C PRO A 96 11.08 -10.62 10.60
N TYR A 97 11.57 -10.94 9.41
CA TYR A 97 10.76 -11.41 8.28
C TYR A 97 10.33 -12.88 8.42
N HIS A 98 10.76 -13.54 9.50
CA HIS A 98 10.48 -14.94 9.83
C HIS A 98 10.09 -15.09 11.32
N PRO A 99 9.26 -16.11 11.67
CA PRO A 99 8.45 -16.97 10.79
C PRO A 99 7.31 -16.19 10.11
N GLN A 100 6.67 -16.74 9.06
CA GLN A 100 5.59 -16.11 8.25
C GLN A 100 4.28 -15.84 9.03
N VAL A 101 4.36 -15.29 10.23
CA VAL A 101 3.21 -15.01 11.09
C VAL A 101 2.67 -13.64 10.71
N GLY A 102 1.61 -13.66 9.88
CA GLY A 102 0.86 -12.48 9.49
C GLY A 102 1.52 -11.69 8.35
N PHE A 103 1.37 -12.15 7.11
CA PHE A 103 1.87 -11.50 5.89
C PHE A 103 1.64 -9.98 5.83
N LEU A 104 0.50 -9.51 6.37
CA LEU A 104 0.18 -8.09 6.46
C LEU A 104 0.99 -7.35 7.53
N LYS A 105 1.27 -7.97 8.68
CA LYS A 105 2.04 -7.33 9.76
C LYS A 105 3.42 -6.94 9.27
N ILE A 106 4.18 -7.91 8.76
CA ILE A 106 5.59 -7.71 8.38
C ILE A 106 5.70 -6.61 7.32
N GLY A 107 4.97 -6.75 6.20
CA GLY A 107 4.99 -5.75 5.15
C GLY A 107 4.51 -4.36 5.61
N LEU A 108 3.46 -4.28 6.43
CA LEU A 108 2.93 -3.00 6.91
C LEU A 108 3.91 -2.31 7.88
N THR A 109 4.45 -3.04 8.86
CA THR A 109 5.41 -2.49 9.81
C THR A 109 6.65 -1.97 9.09
N HIS A 110 7.22 -2.73 8.16
CA HIS A 110 8.38 -2.30 7.39
C HIS A 110 8.07 -1.12 6.47
N ALA A 111 6.89 -1.09 5.83
CA ALA A 111 6.50 0.03 4.98
C ALA A 111 6.43 1.35 5.76
N PHE A 112 5.81 1.35 6.95
CA PHE A 112 5.75 2.55 7.79
C PHE A 112 7.08 2.90 8.45
N ARG A 113 7.94 1.91 8.73
CA ARG A 113 9.31 2.14 9.22
C ARG A 113 10.13 2.90 8.16
N HIS A 114 10.16 2.40 6.92
CA HIS A 114 10.83 3.08 5.81
C HIS A 114 10.22 4.45 5.50
N LEU A 115 8.88 4.59 5.63
CA LEU A 115 8.21 5.88 5.48
C LEU A 115 8.75 6.91 6.47
N LEU A 116 8.89 6.53 7.74
CA LEU A 116 9.38 7.41 8.81
C LEU A 116 10.89 7.66 8.77
N LEU A 117 11.68 6.65 8.39
CA LEU A 117 13.13 6.78 8.22
C LEU A 117 13.50 7.68 7.03
N GLY A 118 12.58 7.92 6.10
CA GLY A 118 12.89 8.68 4.90
C GLY A 118 13.65 7.86 3.86
N THR A 119 13.63 6.53 3.94
CA THR A 119 14.37 5.64 3.03
C THR A 119 13.96 5.86 1.57
N ASP A 120 14.94 5.76 0.67
CA ASP A 120 14.72 5.81 -0.78
C ASP A 120 14.12 4.51 -1.30
N TYR A 121 13.53 4.56 -2.50
CA TYR A 121 12.76 3.44 -3.04
C TYR A 121 13.61 2.17 -3.21
N VAL A 122 14.79 2.29 -3.80
CA VAL A 122 15.68 1.16 -4.10
C VAL A 122 16.14 0.51 -2.80
N ASP A 123 16.61 1.30 -1.82
CA ASP A 123 17.07 0.81 -0.54
C ASP A 123 15.95 0.09 0.24
N ALA A 124 14.74 0.66 0.25
CA ALA A 124 13.60 0.06 0.92
C ALA A 124 13.19 -1.29 0.29
N ILE A 125 13.23 -1.38 -1.05
CA ILE A 125 12.97 -2.64 -1.74
C ILE A 125 14.09 -3.64 -1.49
N GLN A 126 15.36 -3.22 -1.57
CA GLN A 126 16.51 -4.09 -1.36
C GLN A 126 16.48 -4.71 0.03
N GLU A 127 16.35 -3.89 1.09
CA GLU A 127 16.27 -4.37 2.47
C GLU A 127 15.09 -5.36 2.65
N THR A 128 13.95 -5.06 2.02
CA THR A 128 12.77 -5.93 2.07
C THR A 128 12.98 -7.28 1.37
N LEU A 129 13.72 -7.32 0.27
CA LEU A 129 14.03 -8.56 -0.44
C LEU A 129 15.09 -9.38 0.29
N GLU A 130 16.12 -8.72 0.85
CA GLU A 130 17.17 -9.35 1.65
C GLU A 130 16.62 -9.97 2.93
N GLY A 131 15.57 -9.39 3.50
CA GLY A 131 14.85 -9.94 4.66
C GLY A 131 14.25 -11.34 4.44
N GLY A 132 13.95 -11.71 3.19
CA GLY A 132 13.37 -13.03 2.87
C GLY A 132 11.90 -13.18 3.27
N GLY A 133 11.47 -14.43 3.49
CA GLY A 133 10.07 -14.73 3.80
C GLY A 133 9.14 -14.63 2.58
N ASP A 134 8.07 -13.86 2.71
CA ASP A 134 7.10 -13.60 1.63
C ASP A 134 7.49 -12.32 0.87
N THR A 135 8.61 -12.41 0.16
CA THR A 135 9.27 -11.25 -0.45
C THR A 135 8.40 -10.55 -1.47
N ASP A 136 7.54 -11.27 -2.22
CA ASP A 136 6.63 -10.68 -3.21
C ASP A 136 5.57 -9.77 -2.55
N THR A 137 4.93 -10.24 -1.49
CA THR A 137 3.93 -9.46 -0.74
C THR A 137 4.57 -8.30 0.02
N ASN A 138 5.68 -8.55 0.71
CA ASN A 138 6.36 -7.53 1.50
C ASN A 138 6.87 -6.40 0.59
N ALA A 139 7.55 -6.74 -0.51
CA ALA A 139 8.03 -5.74 -1.48
C ALA A 139 6.87 -4.99 -2.14
N CYS A 140 5.73 -5.64 -2.39
CA CYS A 140 4.54 -4.97 -2.92
C CYS A 140 3.98 -3.91 -1.96
N ILE A 141 3.90 -4.23 -0.66
CA ILE A 141 3.39 -3.30 0.36
C ILE A 141 4.40 -2.17 0.62
N VAL A 142 5.68 -2.49 0.83
CA VAL A 142 6.73 -1.50 1.05
C VAL A 142 6.88 -0.60 -0.18
N GLY A 143 7.03 -1.19 -1.36
CA GLY A 143 7.18 -0.47 -2.61
C GLY A 143 5.99 0.42 -2.94
N GLY A 144 4.76 -0.03 -2.69
CA GLY A 144 3.59 0.80 -2.96
C GLY A 144 3.51 2.05 -2.07
N LEU A 145 3.88 1.95 -0.79
CA LEU A 145 3.87 3.11 0.12
C LEU A 145 5.04 4.04 -0.14
N ILE A 146 6.25 3.51 -0.32
CA ILE A 146 7.45 4.32 -0.59
C ILE A 146 7.37 4.95 -1.99
N GLY A 147 6.87 4.24 -2.99
CA GLY A 147 6.60 4.81 -4.31
C GLY A 147 5.57 5.95 -4.26
N ALA A 148 4.54 5.84 -3.42
CA ALA A 148 3.61 6.95 -3.18
C ALA A 148 4.27 8.14 -2.46
N ALA A 149 5.28 7.89 -1.62
CA ALA A 149 5.99 8.91 -0.86
C ALA A 149 7.06 9.65 -1.66
N SER A 150 7.75 8.92 -2.54
CA SER A 150 8.89 9.40 -3.33
C SER A 150 8.52 9.81 -4.77
N GLY A 151 7.33 9.44 -5.24
CA GLY A 151 6.90 9.68 -6.62
C GLY A 151 7.29 8.54 -7.56
N ALA A 152 6.57 8.40 -8.67
CA ALA A 152 6.82 7.33 -9.65
C ALA A 152 8.16 7.52 -10.37
N GLU A 153 8.56 8.78 -10.56
CA GLU A 153 9.83 9.22 -11.12
C GLU A 153 11.05 8.81 -10.29
N SER A 154 10.87 8.47 -9.01
CA SER A 154 11.95 7.99 -8.14
C SER A 154 12.28 6.51 -8.35
N ILE A 155 11.42 5.77 -9.06
CA ILE A 155 11.63 4.35 -9.35
C ILE A 155 12.58 4.26 -10.56
N PRO A 156 13.68 3.49 -10.51
CA PRO A 156 14.59 3.36 -11.64
C PRO A 156 13.86 2.90 -12.92
N ASP A 157 14.20 3.52 -14.05
CA ASP A 157 13.57 3.25 -15.34
C ASP A 157 13.61 1.76 -15.70
N GLU A 158 14.71 1.09 -15.42
CA GLU A 158 14.87 -0.36 -15.67
C GLU A 158 13.80 -1.18 -14.95
N MET A 159 13.47 -0.83 -13.70
CA MET A 159 12.41 -1.49 -12.92
C MET A 159 11.02 -1.15 -13.49
N GLN A 160 10.79 0.10 -13.86
CA GLN A 160 9.53 0.53 -14.47
C GLN A 160 9.30 -0.20 -15.81
N GLN A 161 10.29 -0.20 -16.70
CA GLN A 161 10.21 -0.81 -18.03
C GLN A 161 10.06 -2.33 -17.95
N ALA A 162 10.72 -2.99 -16.99
CA ALA A 162 10.54 -4.44 -16.78
C ALA A 162 9.07 -4.79 -16.47
N VAL A 163 8.38 -3.94 -15.70
CA VAL A 163 6.95 -4.12 -15.40
C VAL A 163 6.10 -3.73 -16.60
N LEU A 164 6.28 -2.53 -17.16
CA LEU A 164 5.42 -1.97 -18.21
C LEU A 164 5.46 -2.75 -19.52
N ASN A 165 6.62 -3.35 -19.85
CA ASN A 165 6.83 -4.14 -21.06
C ASN A 165 6.72 -5.65 -20.80
N CYS A 166 6.19 -6.07 -19.64
CA CYS A 166 6.00 -7.48 -19.32
C CYS A 166 4.97 -8.11 -20.29
N ASP A 167 5.47 -8.93 -21.22
CA ASP A 167 4.62 -9.70 -22.13
C ASP A 167 4.13 -10.98 -21.43
N THR A 168 2.88 -10.96 -20.98
CA THR A 168 2.26 -12.11 -20.32
C THR A 168 1.92 -13.25 -21.28
N LEU A 169 2.02 -13.04 -22.60
CA LEU A 169 1.79 -14.08 -23.61
C LEU A 169 2.93 -15.10 -23.67
N GLN A 170 4.13 -14.74 -23.20
CA GLN A 170 5.28 -15.65 -23.11
C GLN A 170 5.15 -16.66 -21.96
N GLY A 171 4.16 -16.48 -21.06
CA GLY A 171 3.93 -17.38 -19.94
C GLY A 171 3.02 -18.56 -20.27
N SER A 172 3.06 -19.60 -19.43
CA SER A 172 2.19 -20.80 -19.58
C SER A 172 0.68 -20.51 -19.43
N HIS A 173 0.32 -19.35 -18.90
CA HIS A 173 -1.06 -18.90 -18.69
C HIS A 173 -1.21 -17.44 -19.14
N PRO A 174 -1.44 -17.20 -20.44
CA PRO A 174 -1.61 -15.85 -20.97
C PRO A 174 -2.77 -15.14 -20.27
N ARG A 175 -2.57 -13.86 -19.94
CA ARG A 175 -3.59 -13.04 -19.32
C ARG A 175 -4.35 -12.26 -20.39
N PRO A 176 -5.65 -12.00 -20.20
CA PRO A 176 -6.37 -11.02 -21.02
C PRO A 176 -5.73 -9.64 -20.97
N ASP A 177 -5.82 -8.88 -22.06
CA ASP A 177 -5.18 -7.56 -22.23
C ASP A 177 -5.51 -6.56 -21.11
N PHE A 178 -6.74 -6.59 -20.57
CA PHE A 178 -7.16 -5.71 -19.46
C PHE A 178 -6.46 -6.01 -18.12
N LEU A 179 -5.66 -7.08 -18.05
CA LEU A 179 -4.80 -7.43 -16.90
C LEU A 179 -3.31 -7.21 -17.16
N HIS A 180 -2.92 -6.74 -18.36
CA HIS A 180 -1.53 -6.46 -18.68
C HIS A 180 -1.06 -5.17 -18.00
N SER A 181 0.21 -5.10 -17.63
CA SER A 181 0.81 -3.96 -16.92
C SER A 181 0.99 -2.72 -17.81
N VAL A 182 1.04 -2.87 -19.13
CA VAL A 182 1.22 -1.76 -20.09
C VAL A 182 0.19 -0.63 -19.92
N GLN A 183 -1.01 -0.95 -19.44
CA GLN A 183 -2.10 0.02 -19.24
C GLN A 183 -2.04 0.77 -17.90
N LEU A 184 -1.09 0.44 -17.01
CA LEU A 184 -0.98 1.03 -15.67
C LEU A 184 -0.87 2.57 -15.69
N PRO A 185 -0.07 3.20 -16.58
CA PRO A 185 0.02 4.67 -16.64
C PRO A 185 -1.33 5.31 -16.98
N ASP A 186 -2.08 4.74 -17.91
CA ASP A 186 -3.37 5.28 -18.35
C ASP A 186 -4.49 5.05 -17.32
N ILE A 187 -4.49 3.89 -16.65
CA ILE A 187 -5.38 3.66 -15.50
C ILE A 187 -5.08 4.69 -14.40
N THR A 188 -3.80 4.90 -14.08
CA THR A 188 -3.38 5.83 -13.02
C THR A 188 -3.80 7.25 -13.35
N LYS A 189 -3.53 7.72 -14.57
CA LYS A 189 -3.99 9.03 -15.06
C LYS A 189 -5.50 9.19 -14.93
N ARG A 190 -6.31 8.20 -15.33
CA ARG A 190 -7.78 8.26 -15.20
C ARG A 190 -8.27 8.27 -13.75
N LEU A 191 -7.58 7.57 -12.85
CA LEU A 191 -7.93 7.55 -11.43
C LEU A 191 -7.60 8.90 -10.76
N LEU A 192 -6.50 9.54 -11.17
CA LEU A 192 -6.07 10.84 -10.65
C LEU A 192 -6.77 12.04 -11.31
N ALA A 193 -7.15 11.94 -12.59
CA ALA A 193 -7.82 13.02 -13.32
C ALA A 193 -9.16 13.36 -12.64
N LYS A 194 -9.25 14.54 -12.01
CA LYS A 194 -10.49 15.06 -11.40
C LYS A 194 -11.59 15.07 -12.46
N ASN A 195 -12.45 14.06 -12.49
CA ASN A 195 -13.66 14.15 -13.30
C ASN A 195 -14.61 15.07 -12.53
N PRO A 196 -15.07 16.19 -13.14
CA PRO A 196 -16.27 16.84 -12.63
C PRO A 196 -17.39 15.80 -12.69
N ILE A 197 -17.99 15.51 -11.54
CA ILE A 197 -19.28 14.83 -11.44
C ILE A 197 -20.34 15.86 -11.82
#